data_AF-A0A7S0A2Z3-F1
#
_entry.id   AF-A0A7S0A2Z3-F1
#
_cell.length_a   1.000
_cell.length_b   1.000
_cell.length_c   1.000
_cell.angle_alpha   90.00
_cell.angle_beta   90.00
_cell.angle_gamma   90.00
#
_symmetry.space_group_name_H-M   'P 1'
#
loop_
_entity.id
_entity.type
_entity.pdbx_description
1 polymer ?
#
loop_
_entity_poly.entity_id
_entity_poly.type
_entity_poly.pdbx_seq_one_letter_code
_entity_poly.pdbx_strand_id
1 'polypeptide(L)'
;ARAPRPGTTGPRADERCRRCSMRAVWTACDVFWQLDRDGTGRVTRAEYFESLAEPATLVRLRVLRRARLDERFRGSALPVTLREFLQLIWPAANREEFALMQRWVQLREARVVLAGHFRGTEPELRQIFDRLDGKGGGQVSARDIVRAQMLTMEDLKRILKRESCVCDMSFDLEAFRGQLWPHLKAAFMAPENILKLKREEELMMCESAFRLGLAGGVASSLGGMTGVN
;
A
#
# COMPACT_ATOMS: atom_id res chain seq x y z
N ALA A 1 -8.34 13.47 31.05
CA ALA A 1 -8.03 12.05 31.31
C ALA A 1 -8.44 11.23 30.08
N ARG A 2 -7.49 10.55 29.41
CA ARG A 2 -7.83 9.63 28.30
C ARG A 2 -8.29 8.30 28.90
N ALA A 3 -9.51 7.89 28.57
CA ALA A 3 -10.06 6.61 29.01
C ALA A 3 -9.19 5.43 28.54
N PRO A 4 -8.97 4.40 29.38
CA PRO A 4 -8.30 3.18 28.96
C PRO A 4 -9.15 2.48 27.90
N ARG A 5 -8.53 2.13 26.75
CA ARG A 5 -9.21 1.39 25.69
C ARG A 5 -9.53 -0.02 26.19
N PRO A 6 -10.79 -0.49 26.10
CA PRO A 6 -11.15 -1.84 26.49
C PRO A 6 -10.32 -2.85 25.69
N GLY A 7 -9.81 -3.86 26.40
CA GLY A 7 -8.94 -4.89 25.84
C GLY A 7 -9.60 -5.57 24.65
N THR A 8 -9.13 -5.23 23.45
CA THR A 8 -9.41 -5.94 22.21
C THR A 8 -8.97 -7.39 22.39
N THR A 9 -9.94 -8.29 22.53
CA THR A 9 -9.80 -9.69 22.13
C THR A 9 -9.56 -9.71 20.62
N GLY A 10 -8.33 -9.34 20.26
CA GLY A 10 -7.90 -9.07 18.90
C GLY A 10 -8.01 -10.30 18.00
N PRO A 11 -8.01 -10.08 16.67
CA PRO A 11 -8.13 -11.15 15.69
C PRO A 11 -7.11 -12.27 15.97
N ARG A 12 -7.69 -13.46 16.19
CA ARG A 12 -7.11 -14.80 16.33
C ARG A 12 -5.64 -14.93 15.92
N ALA A 13 -4.85 -15.45 16.86
CA ALA A 13 -3.63 -16.24 16.73
C ALA A 13 -2.74 -15.89 15.53
N ASP A 14 -1.59 -15.28 15.81
CA ASP A 14 -0.44 -15.11 14.89
C ASP A 14 -0.46 -16.19 13.81
N GLU A 15 -0.89 -15.85 12.60
CA GLU A 15 -0.91 -16.81 11.51
C GLU A 15 0.53 -17.26 11.24
N ARG A 16 0.77 -18.58 11.20
CA ARG A 16 2.12 -19.15 11.01
C ARG A 16 2.10 -20.32 10.05
N CYS A 17 3.20 -20.48 9.34
CA CYS A 17 3.59 -21.75 8.74
C CYS A 17 4.54 -22.48 9.70
N ARG A 18 5.10 -23.63 9.29
CA ARG A 18 6.01 -24.38 10.18
C ARG A 18 7.32 -23.63 10.44
N ARG A 19 7.70 -22.68 9.57
CA ARG A 19 8.97 -21.94 9.64
C ARG A 19 8.88 -20.56 10.28
N CYS A 20 7.76 -19.86 10.12
CA CYS A 20 7.63 -18.48 10.59
C CYS A 20 6.19 -18.02 10.75
N SER A 21 6.02 -16.90 11.47
CA SER A 21 4.76 -16.17 11.54
C SER A 21 4.65 -15.10 10.45
N MET A 22 3.42 -14.70 10.14
CA MET A 22 3.11 -13.57 9.25
C MET A 22 3.85 -12.30 9.66
N ARG A 23 3.89 -12.00 10.96
CA ARG A 23 4.60 -10.83 11.51
C ARG A 23 6.11 -10.88 11.24
N ALA A 24 6.72 -12.05 11.30
CA ALA A 24 8.14 -12.20 10.97
C ALA A 24 8.40 -11.94 9.47
N VAL A 25 7.52 -12.41 8.58
CA VAL A 25 7.61 -12.13 7.14
C VAL A 25 7.45 -10.64 6.86
N TRP A 26 6.46 -9.99 7.47
CA TRP A 26 6.27 -8.55 7.33
C TRP A 26 7.47 -7.75 7.84
N THR A 27 8.07 -8.18 8.95
CA THR A 27 9.29 -7.56 9.47
C THR A 27 10.45 -7.69 8.48
N ALA A 28 10.57 -8.83 7.80
CA ALA A 28 11.55 -9.00 6.74
C ALA A 28 11.26 -8.11 5.52
N CYS A 29 9.99 -7.96 5.13
CA CYS A 29 9.60 -7.06 4.05
C CYS A 29 9.92 -5.59 4.38
N ASP A 30 9.59 -5.15 5.60
CA ASP A 30 9.88 -3.79 6.05
C ASP A 30 11.40 -3.51 6.02
N VAL A 31 12.23 -4.48 6.43
CA VAL A 31 13.69 -4.37 6.31
C VAL A 31 14.12 -4.37 4.84
N PHE A 32 13.53 -5.19 3.98
CA PHE A 32 13.84 -5.21 2.56
C PHE A 32 13.55 -3.85 1.89
N TRP A 33 12.39 -3.25 2.13
CA TRP A 33 12.03 -1.94 1.58
C TRP A 33 12.84 -0.78 2.18
N GLN A 34 13.45 -0.95 3.35
CA GLN A 34 14.45 0.01 3.84
C GLN A 34 15.77 -0.06 3.09
N LEU A 35 16.10 -1.23 2.51
CA LEU A 35 17.29 -1.40 1.69
C LEU A 35 17.06 -0.95 0.24
N ASP A 36 15.88 -1.22 -0.32
CA ASP A 36 15.45 -0.85 -1.68
C ASP A 36 15.01 0.62 -1.71
N ARG A 37 16.00 1.53 -1.65
CA ARG A 37 15.76 2.97 -1.52
C ARG A 37 15.04 3.55 -2.74
N ASP A 38 15.33 2.99 -3.90
CA ASP A 38 14.75 3.42 -5.17
C ASP A 38 13.36 2.81 -5.44
N GLY A 39 12.90 1.88 -4.58
CA GLY A 39 11.61 1.21 -4.73
C GLY A 39 11.49 0.35 -5.99
N THR A 40 12.61 -0.22 -6.44
CA THR A 40 12.69 -1.03 -7.66
C THR A 40 12.18 -2.47 -7.47
N GLY A 41 11.93 -2.86 -6.22
CA GLY A 41 11.61 -4.23 -5.81
C GLY A 41 12.86 -5.13 -5.73
N ARG A 42 14.06 -4.56 -5.77
CA ARG A 42 15.35 -5.27 -5.76
C ARG A 42 16.36 -4.49 -4.94
N VAL A 43 17.18 -5.20 -4.18
CA VAL A 43 18.29 -4.61 -3.42
C VAL A 43 19.58 -4.87 -4.19
N THR A 44 20.24 -3.81 -4.61
CA THR A 44 21.55 -3.85 -5.23
C THR A 44 22.66 -4.00 -4.19
N ARG A 45 23.86 -4.39 -4.65
CA ARG A 45 25.05 -4.44 -3.79
C ARG A 45 25.38 -3.06 -3.19
N ALA A 46 25.29 -2.00 -4.00
CA ALA A 46 25.60 -0.64 -3.58
C ALA A 46 24.66 -0.19 -2.45
N GLU A 47 23.34 -0.32 -2.65
CA GLU A 47 22.34 -0.01 -1.63
C GLU A 47 22.59 -0.78 -0.34
N TYR A 48 22.88 -2.08 -0.41
CA TYR A 48 23.19 -2.86 0.78
C TYR A 48 24.39 -2.28 1.57
N PHE A 49 25.50 -1.98 0.91
CA PHE A 49 26.69 -1.44 1.58
C PHE A 49 26.47 -0.02 2.12
N GLU A 50 25.78 0.85 1.39
CA GLU A 50 25.40 2.18 1.88
C GLU A 50 24.52 2.07 3.12
N SER A 51 23.60 1.12 3.12
CA SER A 51 22.70 0.88 4.25
C SER A 51 23.45 0.47 5.53
N LEU A 52 24.66 -0.09 5.43
CA LEU A 52 25.48 -0.46 6.59
C LEU A 52 26.10 0.74 7.31
N ALA A 53 26.20 1.89 6.65
CA ALA A 53 26.65 3.13 7.29
C ALA A 53 25.58 3.74 8.21
N GLU A 54 24.32 3.34 8.04
CA GLU A 54 23.21 3.83 8.87
C GLU A 54 23.12 3.08 10.21
N PRO A 55 22.74 3.77 11.31
CA PRO A 55 22.44 3.11 12.57
C PRO A 55 21.33 2.06 12.43
N ALA A 56 21.68 0.78 12.61
CA ALA A 56 20.74 -0.32 12.45
C ALA A 56 20.04 -0.69 13.76
N THR A 57 18.72 -0.91 13.70
CA THR A 57 17.96 -1.48 14.84
C THR A 57 18.32 -2.95 15.07
N LEU A 58 18.11 -3.45 16.28
CA LEU A 58 18.33 -4.88 16.59
C LEU A 58 17.48 -5.81 15.71
N VAL A 59 16.27 -5.38 15.34
CA VAL A 59 15.38 -6.13 14.45
C VAL A 59 15.99 -6.22 13.05
N ARG A 60 16.44 -5.09 12.49
CA ARG A 60 17.13 -5.03 11.19
C ARG A 60 18.37 -5.92 11.18
N LEU A 61 19.23 -5.82 12.20
CA LEU A 61 20.43 -6.65 12.32
C LEU A 61 20.12 -8.15 12.36
N ARG A 62 19.07 -8.58 13.07
CA ARG A 62 18.66 -10.00 13.13
C ARG A 62 18.19 -10.51 11.77
N VAL A 63 17.43 -9.71 11.03
CA VAL A 63 16.98 -10.07 9.67
C VAL A 63 18.16 -10.15 8.72
N LEU A 64 19.05 -9.14 8.71
CA LEU A 64 20.22 -9.11 7.83
C LEU A 64 21.18 -10.28 8.08
N ARG A 65 21.44 -10.63 9.35
CA ARG A 65 22.27 -11.80 9.71
C ARG A 65 21.69 -13.11 9.20
N ARG A 66 20.36 -13.27 9.22
CA ARG A 66 19.69 -14.46 8.69
C ARG A 66 19.77 -14.52 7.16
N ALA A 67 19.64 -13.37 6.49
CA ALA A 67 19.68 -13.29 5.03
C ALA A 67 21.08 -13.48 4.42
N ARG A 68 22.17 -13.30 5.21
CA ARG A 68 23.57 -13.47 4.75
C ARG A 68 23.85 -12.76 3.41
N LEU A 69 23.33 -11.53 3.27
CA LEU A 69 23.43 -10.77 2.03
C LEU A 69 24.89 -10.46 1.65
N ASP A 70 25.77 -10.31 2.62
CA ASP A 70 27.20 -10.11 2.39
C ASP A 70 27.82 -11.29 1.64
N GLU A 71 27.54 -12.53 2.07
CA GLU A 71 27.99 -13.73 1.38
C GLU A 71 27.33 -13.86 0.01
N ARG A 72 26.03 -13.56 -0.07
CA ARG A 72 25.31 -13.58 -1.34
C ARG A 72 25.91 -12.63 -2.37
N PHE A 73 26.33 -11.42 -1.97
CA PHE A 73 26.96 -10.44 -2.86
C PHE A 73 28.43 -10.69 -3.15
N ARG A 74 29.14 -11.44 -2.29
CA ARG A 74 30.49 -11.95 -2.62
C ARG A 74 30.44 -12.97 -3.75
N GLY A 75 29.42 -13.82 -3.77
CA GLY A 75 29.23 -14.84 -4.81
C GLY A 75 28.66 -14.30 -6.12
N SER A 76 27.82 -13.26 -6.08
CA SER A 76 27.26 -12.65 -7.30
C SER A 76 26.80 -11.21 -7.04
N ALA A 77 27.14 -10.31 -7.97
CA ALA A 77 26.77 -8.90 -7.91
C ALA A 77 25.34 -8.60 -8.39
N LEU A 78 24.56 -9.61 -8.78
CA LEU A 78 23.20 -9.42 -9.26
C LEU A 78 22.28 -8.89 -8.13
N PRO A 79 21.34 -7.97 -8.43
CA PRO A 79 20.38 -7.46 -7.46
C PRO A 79 19.52 -8.58 -6.87
N VAL A 80 19.24 -8.50 -5.56
CA VAL A 80 18.45 -9.48 -4.82
C VAL A 80 16.99 -9.06 -4.79
N THR A 81 16.10 -9.91 -5.31
CA THR A 81 14.65 -9.65 -5.27
C THR A 81 14.07 -9.92 -3.88
N LEU A 82 12.89 -9.39 -3.56
CA LEU A 82 12.21 -9.72 -2.30
C LEU A 82 11.99 -11.22 -2.13
N ARG A 83 11.64 -11.91 -3.22
CA ARG A 83 11.48 -13.37 -3.21
C ARG A 83 12.77 -14.09 -2.80
N GLU A 84 13.89 -13.74 -3.42
CA GLU A 84 15.20 -14.32 -3.09
C GLU A 84 15.60 -13.97 -1.65
N PHE A 85 15.36 -12.73 -1.21
CA PHE A 85 15.64 -12.29 0.15
C PHE A 85 14.90 -13.14 1.20
N LEU A 86 13.61 -13.42 0.98
CA LEU A 86 12.83 -14.30 1.86
C LEU A 86 13.37 -15.74 1.84
N GLN A 87 13.81 -16.25 0.68
CA GLN A 87 14.43 -17.57 0.58
C GLN A 87 15.76 -17.65 1.36
N LEU A 88 16.53 -16.57 1.39
CA LEU A 88 17.77 -16.52 2.19
C LEU A 88 17.49 -16.55 3.69
N ILE A 89 16.41 -15.90 4.16
CA ILE A 89 16.02 -15.91 5.58
C ILE A 89 15.45 -17.28 6.00
N TRP A 90 14.69 -17.94 5.12
CA TRP A 90 14.05 -19.23 5.38
C TRP A 90 14.38 -20.27 4.30
N PRO A 91 15.65 -20.73 4.20
CA PRO A 91 16.09 -21.61 3.12
C PRO A 91 15.43 -22.99 3.14
N ALA A 92 14.91 -23.41 4.31
CA ALA A 92 14.25 -24.70 4.49
C ALA A 92 12.71 -24.64 4.34
N ALA A 93 12.17 -23.51 3.85
CA ALA A 93 10.75 -23.37 3.54
C ALA A 93 10.41 -24.12 2.25
N ASN A 94 9.34 -24.90 2.28
CA ASN A 94 8.87 -25.60 1.08
C ASN A 94 8.04 -24.67 0.17
N ARG A 95 7.61 -25.19 -0.99
CA ARG A 95 6.85 -24.41 -1.99
C ARG A 95 5.52 -23.87 -1.46
N GLU A 96 4.78 -24.65 -0.67
CA GLU A 96 3.49 -24.25 -0.11
C GLU A 96 3.66 -23.17 0.95
N GLU A 97 4.64 -23.34 1.83
CA GLU A 97 5.01 -22.33 2.83
C GLU A 97 5.41 -21.03 2.13
N PHE A 98 6.18 -21.11 1.06
CA PHE A 98 6.58 -19.94 0.31
C PHE A 98 5.40 -19.25 -0.39
N ALA A 99 4.44 -20.01 -0.92
CA ALA A 99 3.20 -19.44 -1.47
C ALA A 99 2.40 -18.69 -0.40
N LEU A 100 2.34 -19.23 0.82
CA LEU A 100 1.70 -18.56 1.95
C LEU A 100 2.47 -17.29 2.37
N MET A 101 3.80 -17.34 2.42
CA MET A 101 4.63 -16.15 2.68
C MET A 101 4.40 -15.06 1.63
N GLN A 102 4.39 -15.42 0.34
CA GLN A 102 4.09 -14.50 -0.76
C GLN A 102 2.70 -13.88 -0.62
N ARG A 103 1.70 -14.67 -0.18
CA ARG A 103 0.38 -14.12 0.13
C ARG A 103 0.47 -13.07 1.25
N TRP A 104 1.23 -13.33 2.32
CA TRP A 104 1.41 -12.34 3.38
C TRP A 104 2.16 -11.09 2.92
N VAL A 105 3.11 -11.21 1.98
CA VAL A 105 3.78 -10.07 1.33
C VAL A 105 2.75 -9.17 0.64
N GLN A 106 1.87 -9.74 -0.18
CA GLN A 106 0.83 -8.97 -0.89
C GLN A 106 -0.08 -8.21 0.07
N LEU A 107 -0.51 -8.84 1.16
CA LEU A 107 -1.30 -8.18 2.21
C LEU A 107 -0.54 -7.02 2.85
N ARG A 108 0.78 -7.16 3.04
CA ARG A 108 1.63 -6.10 3.57
C ARG A 108 1.80 -4.95 2.58
N GLU A 109 2.01 -5.25 1.29
CA GLU A 109 2.10 -4.24 0.23
C GLU A 109 0.82 -3.40 0.16
N ALA A 110 -0.36 -4.02 0.21
CA ALA A 110 -1.64 -3.31 0.26
C ALA A 110 -1.70 -2.31 1.43
N ARG A 111 -1.20 -2.72 2.60
CA ARG A 111 -1.11 -1.85 3.79
C ARG A 111 -0.09 -0.72 3.60
N VAL A 112 1.05 -0.99 2.99
CA VAL A 112 2.09 0.03 2.76
C VAL A 112 1.59 1.13 1.84
N VAL A 113 0.82 0.79 0.79
CA VAL A 113 0.17 1.79 -0.07
C VAL A 113 -0.71 2.74 0.75
N LEU A 114 -1.49 2.23 1.72
CA LEU A 114 -2.31 3.04 2.62
C LEU A 114 -1.50 3.86 3.64
N ALA A 115 -0.40 3.31 4.15
CA ALA A 115 0.39 3.96 5.20
C ALA A 115 1.36 5.03 4.67
N GLY A 116 1.65 5.02 3.36
CA GLY A 116 2.52 5.99 2.70
C GLY A 116 1.82 7.30 2.33
N HIS A 117 2.11 7.83 1.14
CA HIS A 117 1.51 9.06 0.62
C HIS A 117 0.11 8.85 0.02
N PHE A 118 -0.74 8.14 0.77
CA PHE A 118 -2.08 7.77 0.31
C PHE A 118 -2.94 8.99 -0.01
N ARG A 119 -3.38 9.11 -1.26
CA ARG A 119 -4.24 10.20 -1.75
C ARG A 119 -5.70 9.78 -1.95
N GLY A 120 -5.99 8.49 -1.94
CA GLY A 120 -7.34 7.97 -2.18
C GLY A 120 -7.79 8.10 -3.64
N THR A 121 -6.84 8.05 -4.58
CA THR A 121 -7.10 8.09 -6.02
C THR A 121 -7.59 6.73 -6.55
N GLU A 122 -8.22 6.74 -7.73
CA GLU A 122 -8.70 5.50 -8.37
C GLU A 122 -7.58 4.49 -8.71
N PRO A 123 -6.38 4.92 -9.18
CA PRO A 123 -5.27 4.00 -9.37
C PRO A 123 -4.80 3.33 -8.07
N GLU A 124 -4.74 4.08 -6.95
CA GLU A 124 -4.38 3.51 -5.63
C GLU A 124 -5.44 2.51 -5.15
N LEU A 125 -6.74 2.79 -5.39
CA LEU A 125 -7.81 1.84 -5.10
C LEU A 125 -7.58 0.51 -5.83
N ARG A 126 -7.36 0.56 -7.14
CA ARG A 126 -7.14 -0.64 -7.95
C ARG A 126 -5.89 -1.38 -7.52
N GLN A 127 -4.79 -0.65 -7.28
CA GLN A 127 -3.56 -1.23 -6.76
C GLN A 127 -3.77 -1.98 -5.44
N ILE A 128 -4.51 -1.39 -4.49
CA ILE A 128 -4.83 -2.05 -3.22
C ILE A 128 -5.72 -3.28 -3.46
N PHE A 129 -6.76 -3.15 -4.29
CA PHE A 129 -7.67 -4.24 -4.60
C PHE A 129 -6.96 -5.43 -5.23
N ASP A 130 -6.10 -5.20 -6.21
CA ASP A 130 -5.34 -6.25 -6.91
C ASP A 130 -4.41 -7.03 -5.95
N ARG A 131 -3.76 -6.31 -5.01
CA ARG A 131 -2.92 -6.91 -3.98
C ARG A 131 -3.74 -7.75 -3.00
N LEU A 132 -4.96 -7.31 -2.68
CA LEU A 132 -5.87 -8.05 -1.82
C LEU A 132 -6.53 -9.24 -2.52
N ASP A 133 -6.83 -9.19 -3.81
CA ASP A 133 -7.46 -10.30 -4.55
C ASP A 133 -6.51 -11.51 -4.58
N GLY A 134 -5.22 -11.29 -4.85
CA GLY A 134 -4.14 -12.28 -4.73
C GLY A 134 -4.17 -13.45 -5.72
N LYS A 135 -5.36 -13.99 -6.01
CA LYS A 135 -5.62 -15.05 -6.99
C LYS A 135 -6.14 -14.50 -8.33
N GLY A 136 -6.48 -13.20 -8.41
CA GLY A 136 -7.06 -12.61 -9.61
C GLY A 136 -8.50 -13.07 -9.85
N GLY A 137 -9.24 -13.42 -8.79
CA GLY A 137 -10.63 -13.86 -8.89
C GLY A 137 -11.62 -12.69 -9.03
N GLY A 138 -11.13 -11.46 -9.01
CA GLY A 138 -11.95 -10.24 -9.01
C GLY A 138 -12.69 -10.02 -7.70
N GLN A 139 -12.29 -10.70 -6.62
CA GLN A 139 -12.96 -10.62 -5.31
C GLN A 139 -11.96 -10.56 -4.17
N VAL A 140 -12.23 -9.68 -3.21
CA VAL A 140 -11.46 -9.51 -1.98
C VAL A 140 -12.27 -10.01 -0.79
N SER A 141 -11.71 -10.91 0.02
CA SER A 141 -12.39 -11.36 1.24
C SER A 141 -12.30 -10.33 2.37
N ALA A 142 -13.35 -10.19 3.18
CA ALA A 142 -13.32 -9.40 4.42
C ALA A 142 -12.19 -9.84 5.35
N ARG A 143 -11.91 -11.16 5.36
CA ARG A 143 -10.81 -11.73 6.13
C ARG A 143 -9.45 -11.18 5.70
N ASP A 144 -9.21 -11.00 4.40
CA ASP A 144 -7.94 -10.48 3.90
C ASP A 144 -7.75 -8.99 4.23
N ILE A 145 -8.82 -8.20 4.24
CA ILE A 145 -8.80 -6.80 4.68
C ILE A 145 -8.37 -6.70 6.16
N VAL A 146 -8.92 -7.56 7.02
CA VAL A 146 -8.54 -7.63 8.44
C VAL A 146 -7.12 -8.18 8.61
N ARG A 147 -6.73 -9.19 7.83
CA ARG A 147 -5.36 -9.75 7.87
C ARG A 147 -4.31 -8.74 7.43
N ALA A 148 -4.60 -7.91 6.43
CA ALA A 148 -3.78 -6.77 6.02
C ALA A 148 -3.80 -5.62 7.05
N GLN A 149 -4.58 -5.76 8.14
CA GLN A 149 -4.76 -4.78 9.21
C GLN A 149 -5.32 -3.43 8.72
N MET A 150 -5.95 -3.39 7.55
CA MET A 150 -6.47 -2.15 6.97
C MET A 150 -7.68 -1.65 7.76
N LEU A 151 -8.54 -2.57 8.19
CA LEU A 151 -9.67 -2.31 9.06
C LEU A 151 -9.72 -3.40 10.14
N THR A 152 -10.24 -3.08 11.32
CA THR A 152 -10.52 -4.10 12.32
C THR A 152 -11.81 -4.85 11.97
N MET A 153 -12.02 -6.02 12.59
CA MET A 153 -13.28 -6.75 12.44
C MET A 153 -14.48 -5.93 12.96
N GLU A 154 -14.27 -5.12 14.00
CA GLU A 154 -15.28 -4.22 14.56
C GLU A 154 -15.64 -3.10 13.58
N ASP A 155 -14.64 -2.53 12.90
CA ASP A 155 -14.88 -1.52 11.87
C ASP A 155 -15.68 -2.09 10.71
N LEU A 156 -15.34 -3.29 10.22
CA LEU A 156 -16.12 -3.94 9.16
C LEU A 156 -17.57 -4.21 9.58
N LYS A 157 -17.81 -4.71 10.80
CA LYS A 157 -19.17 -4.90 11.34
C LYS A 157 -19.95 -3.59 11.37
N ARG A 158 -19.30 -2.50 11.81
CA ARG A 158 -19.91 -1.15 11.87
C ARG A 158 -20.25 -0.62 10.48
N ILE A 159 -19.32 -0.73 9.54
CA ILE A 159 -19.46 -0.24 8.16
C ILE A 159 -20.60 -0.99 7.45
N LEU A 160 -20.60 -2.32 7.55
CA LEU A 160 -21.55 -3.18 6.85
C LEU A 160 -22.92 -3.24 7.55
N LYS A 161 -23.04 -2.68 8.77
CA LYS A 161 -24.24 -2.74 9.62
C LYS A 161 -24.77 -4.17 9.77
N ARG A 162 -23.85 -5.13 9.91
CA ARG A 162 -24.14 -6.57 10.02
C ARG A 162 -23.45 -7.13 11.26
N GLU A 163 -24.23 -7.75 12.15
CA GLU A 163 -23.70 -8.35 13.38
C GLU A 163 -23.14 -9.76 13.16
N SER A 164 -23.68 -10.49 12.16
CA SER A 164 -23.38 -11.91 11.91
C SER A 164 -22.61 -12.15 10.60
N CYS A 165 -21.56 -12.97 10.68
CA CYS A 165 -20.78 -13.57 9.57
C CYS A 165 -20.04 -12.64 8.59
N VAL A 166 -19.43 -11.55 9.06
CA VAL A 166 -18.58 -10.68 8.21
C VAL A 166 -17.39 -11.44 7.58
N CYS A 167 -16.87 -12.49 8.23
CA CYS A 167 -15.68 -13.22 7.77
C CYS A 167 -15.82 -13.89 6.40
N ASP A 168 -17.04 -14.27 6.02
CA ASP A 168 -17.32 -15.03 4.80
C ASP A 168 -17.75 -14.11 3.64
N MET A 169 -17.78 -12.79 3.88
CA MET A 169 -18.11 -11.82 2.85
C MET A 169 -16.92 -11.62 1.89
N SER A 170 -17.22 -11.57 0.60
CA SER A 170 -16.31 -11.09 -0.43
C SER A 170 -16.87 -9.82 -1.08
N PHE A 171 -15.96 -9.00 -1.60
CA PHE A 171 -16.25 -7.74 -2.26
C PHE A 171 -15.64 -7.79 -3.66
N ASP A 172 -16.45 -7.56 -4.69
CA ASP A 172 -15.91 -7.17 -6.00
C ASP A 172 -15.39 -5.72 -5.95
N LEU A 173 -14.82 -5.24 -7.05
CA LEU A 173 -14.22 -3.90 -7.12
C LEU A 173 -15.23 -2.79 -6.82
N GLU A 174 -16.46 -2.91 -7.34
CA GLU A 174 -17.51 -1.91 -7.17
C GLU A 174 -18.05 -1.90 -5.74
N ALA A 175 -18.27 -3.08 -5.13
CA ALA A 175 -18.66 -3.19 -3.73
C ALA A 175 -17.56 -2.68 -2.79
N PHE A 176 -16.30 -3.00 -3.07
CA PHE A 176 -15.15 -2.48 -2.32
C PHE A 176 -15.08 -0.95 -2.40
N ARG A 177 -15.26 -0.40 -3.61
CA ARG A 177 -15.28 1.04 -3.88
C ARG A 177 -16.44 1.76 -3.20
N GLY A 178 -17.65 1.21 -3.27
CA GLY A 178 -18.84 1.84 -2.70
C GLY A 178 -18.90 1.75 -1.18
N GLN A 179 -18.51 0.60 -0.61
CA GLN A 179 -18.75 0.31 0.82
C GLN A 179 -17.52 0.57 1.69
N LEU A 180 -16.32 0.22 1.25
CA LEU A 180 -15.12 0.23 2.11
C LEU A 180 -14.23 1.44 1.86
N TRP A 181 -14.13 1.87 0.61
CA TRP A 181 -13.24 2.96 0.22
C TRP A 181 -13.45 4.29 0.97
N PRO A 182 -14.69 4.77 1.22
CA PRO A 182 -14.89 6.00 1.97
C PRO A 182 -14.30 5.93 3.39
N HIS A 183 -14.37 4.76 4.02
CA HIS A 183 -13.83 4.54 5.36
C HIS A 183 -12.32 4.41 5.36
N LEU A 184 -11.74 3.77 4.33
CA LEU A 184 -10.28 3.73 4.16
C LEU A 184 -9.72 5.14 3.93
N LYS A 185 -10.38 5.98 3.12
CA LYS A 185 -10.04 7.40 2.97
C LYS A 185 -10.06 8.12 4.31
N ALA A 186 -11.16 8.00 5.05
CA ALA A 186 -11.29 8.66 6.36
C ALA A 186 -10.24 8.19 7.38
N ALA A 187 -9.83 6.91 7.33
CA ALA A 187 -8.89 6.34 8.29
C ALA A 187 -7.41 6.65 7.97
N PHE A 188 -7.04 6.71 6.68
CA PHE A 188 -5.63 6.78 6.25
C PHE A 188 -5.23 8.09 5.56
N MET A 189 -6.17 8.89 5.05
CA MET A 189 -5.80 10.19 4.49
C MET A 189 -5.45 11.15 5.62
N ALA A 190 -4.19 11.57 5.66
CA ALA A 190 -3.77 12.64 6.56
C ALA A 190 -4.61 13.90 6.29
N PRO A 191 -5.02 14.67 7.33
CA PRO A 191 -5.74 15.93 7.15
C PRO A 191 -5.02 16.89 6.21
N GLU A 192 -3.68 16.89 6.26
CA GLU A 192 -2.80 17.67 5.38
C GLU A 192 -2.96 17.30 3.90
N ASN A 193 -3.07 16.00 3.58
CA ASN A 193 -3.30 15.53 2.21
C ASN A 193 -4.67 15.98 1.72
N ILE A 194 -5.69 15.95 2.57
CA ILE A 194 -7.04 16.43 2.24
C ILE A 194 -7.01 17.91 1.89
N LEU A 195 -6.30 18.74 2.68
CA LEU A 195 -6.17 20.17 2.41
C LEU A 195 -5.37 20.45 1.13
N LYS A 196 -4.31 19.68 0.87
CA LYS A 196 -3.52 19.79 -0.35
C LYS A 196 -4.35 19.45 -1.59
N LEU A 197 -5.10 18.35 -1.56
CA LEU A 197 -6.01 17.95 -2.64
C LEU A 197 -7.06 19.03 -2.93
N LYS A 198 -7.69 19.59 -1.89
CA LYS A 198 -8.66 20.69 -2.08
C LYS A 198 -8.02 21.92 -2.75
N ARG A 199 -6.80 22.30 -2.37
CA ARG A 199 -6.09 23.41 -3.03
C ARG A 199 -5.73 23.09 -4.48
N GLU A 200 -5.30 21.87 -4.77
CA GLU A 200 -4.99 21.44 -6.14
C GLU A 200 -6.26 21.47 -7.03
N GLU A 201 -7.41 21.03 -6.49
CA GLU A 201 -8.72 21.11 -7.16
C GLU A 201 -9.16 22.56 -7.41
N GLU A 202 -9.03 23.44 -6.42
CA GLU A 202 -9.32 24.87 -6.57
C GLU A 202 -8.46 25.53 -7.66
N LEU A 203 -7.16 25.21 -7.71
CA LEU A 203 -6.25 25.72 -8.74
C LEU A 203 -6.62 25.22 -10.13
N MET A 204 -6.96 23.93 -10.28
CA MET A 204 -7.39 23.37 -11.57
C MET A 204 -8.70 23.99 -12.06
N MET A 205 -9.64 24.30 -11.15
CA MET A 205 -10.88 25.00 -11.50
C MET A 205 -10.61 26.44 -11.95
N CYS A 206 -9.73 27.18 -11.27
CA CYS A 206 -9.31 28.51 -11.70
C CYS A 206 -8.64 28.51 -13.08
N GLU A 207 -7.73 27.55 -13.34
CA GLU A 207 -7.05 27.42 -14.63
C GLU A 207 -8.04 27.10 -15.77
N SER A 208 -8.99 26.21 -15.51
CA SER A 208 -10.03 25.84 -16.49
C SER A 208 -10.95 27.02 -16.82
N ALA A 209 -11.35 27.79 -15.80
CA ALA A 209 -12.15 29.00 -15.99
C ALA A 209 -11.40 30.07 -16.80
N PHE A 210 -10.11 30.26 -16.54
CA PHE A 210 -9.28 31.20 -17.29
C PHE A 210 -9.14 30.81 -18.77
N ARG A 211 -8.94 29.51 -19.06
CA ARG A 211 -8.90 29.01 -20.44
C ARG A 211 -10.20 29.24 -21.20
N LEU A 212 -11.36 29.03 -20.55
CA LEU A 212 -12.67 29.27 -21.16
C LEU A 212 -12.95 30.78 -21.35
N GLY A 213 -12.53 31.62 -20.41
CA GLY A 213 -12.69 33.07 -20.49
C GLY A 213 -11.88 33.71 -21.63
N LEU A 214 -10.66 33.24 -21.88
CA LEU A 214 -9.84 33.74 -22.99
C LEU A 214 -10.34 33.28 -24.37
N ALA A 215 -10.95 32.11 -24.47
CA ALA A 215 -11.53 31.63 -25.72
C ALA A 215 -12.77 32.45 -26.17
N GLY A 216 -13.49 33.07 -25.22
CA GLY A 216 -14.67 33.88 -25.52
C GLY A 216 -14.38 35.34 -25.93
N GLY A 217 -13.17 35.85 -25.73
CA GLY A 217 -12.85 37.28 -25.88
C GLY A 217 -12.36 37.73 -27.26
N VAL A 218 -12.01 36.80 -28.17
CA VAL A 218 -11.31 37.15 -29.43
C VAL A 218 -12.25 37.25 -30.65
N ALA A 219 -13.54 36.93 -30.51
CA ALA A 219 -14.45 36.79 -31.66
C ALA A 219 -15.23 38.07 -32.07
N SER A 220 -15.11 39.21 -31.37
CA SER A 220 -16.05 40.33 -31.55
C SER A 220 -15.48 41.65 -32.11
N SER A 221 -14.24 41.69 -32.63
CA SER A 221 -13.62 42.98 -33.05
C SER A 221 -12.99 43.00 -34.46
N LEU A 222 -13.56 42.28 -35.42
CA LEU A 222 -13.18 42.37 -36.84
C LEU A 222 -14.45 42.50 -37.71
N GLY A 223 -15.13 43.64 -37.60
CA GLY A 223 -16.34 43.92 -38.38
C GLY A 223 -16.62 45.41 -38.45
N GLY A 224 -15.75 46.17 -39.11
CA GLY A 224 -16.04 47.58 -39.33
C GLY A 224 -14.87 48.37 -39.89
N MET A 225 -14.56 48.17 -41.17
CA MET A 225 -13.90 49.19 -41.99
C MET A 225 -13.94 48.79 -43.48
N THR A 226 -15.11 48.95 -44.11
CA THR A 226 -15.20 49.12 -45.57
C THR A 226 -15.77 50.51 -45.83
N GLY A 227 -14.86 51.47 -45.97
CA GLY A 227 -15.16 52.82 -46.38
C GLY A 227 -14.81 53.04 -47.86
N VAL A 228 -15.80 53.60 -48.57
CA VAL A 228 -15.69 54.68 -49.58
C VAL A 228 -14.83 54.44 -50.83
N ASN A 229 -15.50 54.24 -51.97
CA ASN A 229 -15.46 55.14 -53.13
C ASN A 229 -16.59 54.80 -54.11
#